data_AF-A0A0G1HHY6-F1
#
_entry.id   AF-A0A0G1HHY6-F1
#
_cell.length_a   1.000
_cell.length_b   1.000
_cell.length_c   1.000
_cell.angle_alpha   90.00
_cell.angle_beta   90.00
_cell.angle_gamma   90.00
#
_symmetry.space_group_name_H-M   'P 1'
#
loop_
_entity.id
_entity.type
_entity.pdbx_description
1 polymer ?
#
loop_
_entity_poly.entity_id
_entity_poly.type
_entity_poly.pdbx_seq_one_letter_code
_entity_poly.pdbx_strand_id
1 'polypeptide(L)'
;MPLSRAQAPFLILIVLILIGFGFAYFTPTNYELMAHLGMIIGFTILVLATNKKVRYPPVILSGLTAWAFLHLAGSNVIVGGSALYDRVIFPVASSLPIIRYDQI
;
A
#
# COMPACT_ATOMS: atom_id res chain seq x y z
N MET A 1 7.82 16.84 -15.42
CA MET A 1 8.80 15.84 -14.94
C MET A 1 8.70 14.64 -15.87
N PRO A 2 9.68 14.28 -16.72
CA PRO A 2 9.41 13.22 -17.68
C PRO A 2 9.53 11.88 -16.96
N LEU A 3 8.39 11.30 -16.59
CA LEU A 3 8.29 9.86 -16.39
C LEU A 3 8.67 9.19 -17.70
N SER A 4 9.46 8.12 -17.63
CA SER A 4 9.68 7.32 -18.84
C SER A 4 8.38 6.60 -19.21
N ARG A 5 8.23 6.24 -20.49
CA ARG A 5 7.07 5.45 -20.96
C ARG A 5 6.88 4.15 -20.20
N ALA A 6 7.98 3.56 -19.69
CA ALA A 6 7.96 2.36 -18.87
C ALA A 6 7.51 2.61 -17.42
N GLN A 7 7.60 3.84 -16.92
CA GLN A 7 7.21 4.19 -15.55
C GLN A 7 5.74 4.64 -15.44
N ALA A 8 5.17 5.15 -16.55
CA ALA A 8 3.78 5.64 -16.60
C ALA A 8 2.73 4.59 -16.16
N PRO A 9 2.83 3.30 -16.52
CA PRO A 9 1.86 2.30 -16.07
C PRO A 9 1.78 2.16 -14.55
N PHE A 10 2.92 2.24 -13.84
CA PHE A 10 2.94 2.14 -12.37
C PHE A 10 2.28 3.35 -11.71
N LEU A 11 2.47 4.54 -12.28
CA LEU A 11 1.79 5.74 -11.79
C LEU A 11 0.27 5.67 -12.03
N ILE A 12 -0.16 5.16 -13.19
CA ILE A 12 -1.59 4.96 -13.44
C ILE A 12 -2.15 3.93 -12.45
N LEU A 13 -1.46 2.82 -12.26
CA LEU A 13 -1.89 1.76 -11.35
C LEU A 13 -1.99 2.26 -9.90
N ILE A 14 -1.01 3.02 -9.38
CA ILE A 14 -1.08 3.55 -8.02
C ILE A 14 -2.25 4.53 -7.85
N VAL A 15 -2.53 5.36 -8.86
CA VAL A 15 -3.67 6.28 -8.84
C VAL A 15 -4.99 5.49 -8.82
N LEU A 16 -5.11 4.44 -9.64
CA LEU A 16 -6.30 3.58 -9.64
C LEU A 16 -6.48 2.87 -8.30
N ILE A 17 -5.39 2.40 -7.66
CA ILE A 17 -5.43 1.79 -6.33
C ILE A 17 -5.92 2.81 -5.29
N LEU A 18 -5.36 4.02 -5.28
CA LEU A 18 -5.75 5.08 -4.35
C LEU A 18 -7.23 5.45 -4.50
N ILE A 19 -7.72 5.59 -5.74
CA ILE A 19 -9.13 5.87 -6.01
C ILE A 19 -10.01 4.70 -5.59
N GLY A 20 -9.61 3.46 -5.92
CA GLY A 20 -10.38 2.25 -5.59
C GLY A 20 -10.54 2.07 -4.09
N PHE A 21 -9.44 2.11 -3.33
CA PHE A 21 -9.49 1.98 -1.87
C PHE A 21 -10.13 3.20 -1.20
N GLY A 22 -9.84 4.40 -1.71
CA GLY A 22 -10.49 5.62 -1.28
C GLY A 22 -12.00 5.50 -1.42
N PHE A 23 -12.54 5.16 -2.59
CA PHE A 23 -13.98 5.10 -2.76
C PHE A 23 -14.65 3.93 -2.03
N ALA A 24 -14.02 2.74 -2.03
CA ALA A 24 -14.63 1.54 -1.49
C ALA A 24 -14.68 1.50 0.05
N TYR A 25 -13.74 2.16 0.73
CA TYR A 25 -13.56 2.02 2.18
C TYR A 25 -13.50 3.35 2.93
N PHE A 26 -13.64 4.49 2.24
CA PHE A 26 -13.61 5.79 2.92
C PHE A 26 -14.82 5.93 3.84
N THR A 27 -14.50 5.94 5.13
CA THR A 27 -15.41 6.33 6.20
C THR A 27 -14.67 7.32 7.10
N PRO A 28 -15.32 8.40 7.57
CA PRO A 28 -14.67 9.41 8.43
C PRO A 28 -14.12 8.86 9.75
N THR A 29 -14.50 7.64 10.12
CA THR A 29 -14.10 6.96 11.35
C THR A 29 -12.97 5.93 11.14
N ASN A 30 -12.61 5.61 9.89
CA ASN A 30 -11.53 4.68 9.58
C ASN A 30 -10.19 5.42 9.49
N TYR A 31 -9.68 5.85 10.65
CA TYR A 31 -8.42 6.57 10.76
C TYR A 31 -7.22 5.76 10.26
N GLU A 32 -7.28 4.43 10.35
CA GLU A 32 -6.24 3.54 9.86
C GLU A 32 -6.13 3.63 8.33
N LEU A 33 -7.25 3.53 7.60
CA LEU A 33 -7.25 3.76 6.16
C LEU A 33 -6.75 5.16 5.79
N MET A 34 -7.17 6.20 6.52
CA MET A 34 -6.73 7.57 6.24
C MET A 34 -5.21 7.72 6.40
N ALA A 35 -4.64 7.12 7.45
CA ALA A 35 -3.19 7.11 7.68
C ALA A 35 -2.46 6.37 6.54
N HIS A 36 -2.94 5.20 6.13
CA HIS A 36 -2.36 4.45 5.01
C HIS A 36 -2.46 5.22 3.69
N LEU A 37 -3.62 5.80 3.36
CA LEU A 37 -3.79 6.63 2.16
C LEU A 37 -2.83 7.82 2.15
N GLY A 38 -2.74 8.55 3.27
CA GLY A 38 -1.81 9.68 3.41
C GLY A 38 -0.36 9.26 3.23
N MET A 39 0.03 8.13 3.82
CA MET A 39 1.37 7.55 3.69
C MET A 39 1.69 7.19 2.24
N ILE A 40 0.80 6.46 1.55
CA ILE A 40 1.00 6.07 0.15
C ILE A 40 1.04 7.29 -0.77
N ILE A 41 0.20 8.30 -0.55
CA ILE A 41 0.24 9.57 -1.29
C ILE A 41 1.59 10.27 -1.06
N GLY A 42 2.03 10.37 0.19
CA GLY A 42 3.31 10.98 0.56
C GLY A 42 4.51 10.30 -0.12
N PHE A 43 4.58 8.98 -0.07
CA PHE A 43 5.64 8.23 -0.75
C PHE A 43 5.55 8.31 -2.27
N THR A 44 4.34 8.32 -2.85
CA THR A 44 4.17 8.51 -4.30
C THR A 44 4.70 9.88 -4.73
N ILE A 45 4.38 10.94 -3.98
CA ILE A 45 4.91 12.29 -4.24
C ILE A 45 6.42 12.31 -4.09
N LEU A 46 6.97 11.69 -3.04
CA LEU A 46 8.42 11.62 -2.81
C LEU A 46 9.14 10.90 -3.95
N VAL A 47 8.63 9.74 -4.39
CA VAL A 47 9.18 8.98 -5.51
C VAL A 47 9.12 9.81 -6.79
N LEU A 48 7.99 10.46 -7.07
CA LEU A 48 7.89 11.36 -8.21
C LEU A 48 8.93 12.46 -8.12
N ALA A 49 8.98 13.21 -7.01
CA ALA A 49 9.90 14.33 -6.77
C ALA A 49 11.39 13.94 -6.91
N THR A 50 11.74 12.71 -6.56
CA THR A 50 13.14 12.23 -6.57
C THR A 50 13.49 11.40 -7.82
N ASN A 51 12.52 11.03 -8.66
CA ASN A 51 12.72 10.12 -9.80
C ASN A 51 13.78 10.61 -10.80
N LYS A 52 13.92 11.93 -11.01
CA LYS A 52 14.97 12.49 -11.88
C LYS A 52 16.39 12.21 -11.37
N LYS A 53 16.56 12.18 -10.04
CA LYS A 53 17.86 12.01 -9.37
C LYS A 53 18.16 10.53 -9.15
N VAL A 54 17.18 9.77 -8.64
CA VAL A 54 17.36 8.37 -8.26
C VAL A 54 17.21 7.43 -9.45
N ARG A 55 16.39 7.80 -10.45
CA ARG A 55 16.10 7.00 -11.65
C ARG A 55 15.64 5.58 -11.28
N TYR A 56 14.53 5.50 -10.55
CA TYR A 56 14.00 4.24 -10.04
C TYR A 56 13.77 3.24 -11.19
N PRO A 57 14.42 2.05 -11.16
CA PRO A 57 14.23 1.05 -12.20
C PRO A 57 12.82 0.44 -12.09
N PRO A 58 12.24 -0.07 -13.20
CA PRO A 58 10.88 -0.60 -13.22
C PRO A 58 10.60 -1.65 -12.13
N VAL A 59 11.57 -2.51 -11.81
CA VAL A 59 11.44 -3.53 -10.76
C VAL A 59 11.21 -2.95 -9.37
N ILE A 60 11.83 -1.80 -9.06
CA ILE A 60 11.64 -1.12 -7.78
C ILE A 60 10.26 -0.46 -7.76
N LEU A 61 9.84 0.15 -8.87
CA LEU A 61 8.50 0.73 -8.96
C LEU A 61 7.41 -0.33 -8.85
N SER A 62 7.57 -1.50 -9.47
CA SER A 62 6.62 -2.60 -9.30
C SER A 62 6.55 -3.08 -7.85
N GLY A 63 7.70 -3.18 -7.16
CA GLY A 63 7.75 -3.52 -5.75
C GLY A 63 7.03 -2.49 -4.87
N LEU A 64 7.27 -1.21 -5.11
CA LEU A 64 6.61 -0.11 -4.39
C LEU A 64 5.10 -0.07 -4.66
N THR A 65 4.67 -0.34 -5.89
CA THR A 65 3.24 -0.41 -6.22
C THR A 65 2.56 -1.62 -5.56
N ALA A 66 3.21 -2.80 -5.57
CA ALA A 66 2.71 -3.98 -4.88
C ALA A 66 2.63 -3.74 -3.37
N TRP A 67 3.70 -3.19 -2.77
CA TRP A 67 3.73 -2.84 -1.35
C TRP A 67 2.61 -1.87 -0.96
N ALA A 68 2.38 -0.84 -1.76
CA ALA A 68 1.30 0.12 -1.52
C ALA A 68 -0.10 -0.51 -1.60
N PHE A 69 -0.32 -1.41 -2.56
CA PHE A 69 -1.55 -2.18 -2.66
C PHE A 69 -1.77 -3.03 -1.40
N LEU A 70 -0.76 -3.78 -0.96
CA LEU A 70 -0.87 -4.65 0.21
C LEU A 70 -1.10 -3.85 1.48
N HIS A 71 -0.47 -2.68 1.62
CA HIS A 71 -0.68 -1.79 2.77
C HIS A 71 -2.11 -1.24 2.85
N LEU A 72 -2.69 -0.87 1.71
CA LEU A 72 -4.10 -0.44 1.67
C LEU A 72 -5.06 -1.61 1.83
N ALA A 73 -4.70 -2.79 1.33
CA ALA A 73 -5.50 -4.00 1.47
C ALA A 73 -5.54 -4.52 2.92
N GLY A 74 -4.44 -4.39 3.65
CA GLY A 74 -4.24 -4.91 5.00
C GLY A 74 -5.36 -4.59 5.99
N SER A 75 -5.72 -3.32 6.12
CA SER A 75 -6.73 -2.89 7.11
C SER A 75 -8.17 -2.92 6.58
N ASN A 76 -8.37 -3.07 5.26
CA ASN A 76 -9.67 -2.83 4.63
C ASN A 76 -10.26 -4.04 3.92
N VAL A 77 -9.44 -5.00 3.50
CA VAL A 77 -9.91 -6.25 2.91
C VAL A 77 -10.25 -7.21 4.05
N ILE A 78 -11.54 -7.47 4.23
CA ILE A 78 -12.03 -8.43 5.21
C ILE A 78 -11.98 -9.84 4.62
N VAL A 79 -11.21 -10.74 5.24
CA VAL A 79 -11.10 -12.14 4.82
C VAL A 79 -11.48 -13.03 6.00
N GLY A 80 -12.60 -13.74 5.89
CA GLY A 80 -13.09 -14.65 6.93
C GLY A 80 -13.50 -13.95 8.24
N GLY A 81 -14.04 -12.74 8.14
CA GLY A 81 -14.62 -11.99 9.27
C GLY A 81 -13.66 -11.04 10.00
N SER A 82 -12.37 -11.01 9.65
CA SER A 82 -11.38 -10.09 10.21
C SER A 82 -10.63 -9.34 9.10
N ALA A 83 -10.01 -8.21 9.42
CA ALA A 83 -9.12 -7.53 8.49
C ALA A 83 -7.94 -8.43 8.11
N LEU A 84 -7.37 -8.23 6.92
CA LEU A 84 -6.22 -8.99 6.45
C LEU A 84 -5.02 -8.85 7.41
N TYR A 85 -4.84 -7.69 8.05
CA TYR A 85 -3.85 -7.46 9.09
C TYR A 85 -4.08 -8.20 10.40
N ASP A 86 -5.31 -8.61 10.70
CA ASP A 86 -5.60 -9.40 11.90
C ASP A 86 -5.28 -10.89 11.71
N ARG A 87 -4.93 -11.28 10.48
CA ARG A 87 -4.49 -12.64 10.19
C ARG A 87 -3.06 -12.83 10.68
N VAL A 88 -2.92 -13.68 11.70
CA VAL A 88 -1.63 -14.25 12.11
C VAL A 88 -1.19 -15.23 11.01
N ILE A 89 -0.10 -14.94 10.31
CA ILE A 89 0.41 -15.78 9.21
C ILE A 89 1.03 -17.06 9.77
N PHE A 90 1.71 -16.96 10.92
CA PHE A 90 2.28 -18.10 11.62
C PHE A 90 2.21 -17.91 13.14
N PRO A 91 1.39 -18.68 13.87
CA PRO A 91 1.25 -18.51 15.31
C PRO A 91 2.48 -19.09 16.02
N VAL A 92 3.39 -18.22 16.48
CA VAL A 92 4.61 -18.63 17.22
C VAL A 92 4.28 -19.07 18.65
N ALA A 93 3.23 -18.51 19.27
CA ALA A 93 2.73 -18.93 20.58
C ALA A 93 1.23 -18.63 20.72
N SER A 94 0.50 -19.45 21.48
CA SER A 94 -0.95 -19.31 21.69
C SER A 94 -1.38 -18.01 22.38
N SER A 95 -0.45 -17.34 23.08
CA SER A 95 -0.70 -16.10 23.81
C SER A 95 -0.05 -14.85 23.19
N LEU A 96 0.69 -14.99 22.08
CA LEU A 96 1.42 -13.88 21.47
C LEU A 96 1.22 -13.90 19.94
N PRO A 97 0.44 -12.96 19.37
CA PRO A 97 0.28 -12.84 17.94
C PRO A 97 1.54 -12.19 17.34
N ILE A 98 2.62 -12.98 17.25
CA ILE A 98 3.87 -12.62 16.57
C ILE A 98 3.76 -13.16 15.14
N ILE A 99 4.23 -12.40 14.14
CA ILE A 99 4.08 -12.66 12.69
C ILE A 99 2.64 -12.43 12.19
N ARG A 100 2.09 -11.27 12.54
CA ARG A 100 0.90 -10.72 11.86
C ARG A 100 1.28 -10.18 10.48
N TYR A 101 0.31 -10.09 9.57
CA TYR A 101 0.56 -9.64 8.20
C TYR A 101 1.18 -8.24 8.10
N ASP A 102 0.89 -7.33 9.04
CA ASP A 102 1.48 -5.99 9.11
C ASP A 102 2.97 -5.97 9.53
N GLN A 103 3.51 -7.11 9.96
CA GLN A 103 4.90 -7.25 10.44
C GLN A 103 5.86 -7.81 9.37
N ILE A 104 5.38 -8.05 8.15
CA ILE A 104 6.16 -8.57 7.01
C ILE A 104 6.23 -7.53 5.88
#